data_AF-A0A2D6F1L2-F1
#
_entry.id   AF-A0A2D6F1L2-F1
#
_cell.length_a   1.000
_cell.length_b   1.000
_cell.length_c   1.000
_cell.angle_alpha   90.00
_cell.angle_beta   90.00
_cell.angle_gamma   90.00
#
_symmetry.space_group_name_H-M   'P 1'
#
loop_
_entity.id
_entity.type
_entity.pdbx_description
1 polymer ?
#
loop_
_entity_poly.entity_id
_entity_poly.type
_entity_poly.pdbx_seq_one_letter_code
_entity_poly.pdbx_strand_id
1 'polypeptide(L)'
;MIVINLKSYKHGKSVLQLAKTIQKNTPNAIVCASTIDIHSIIKNTKLSVYAQHTDPIQKRGTGFVDAAAIKQSGACGTLLNHSEHPLDFDILKETINQCKKLGLKTIVCAESLSEVKRISKLLPTAIAFEEPKLIGTKESIVNSRPRLIKRFVKLLEGKKIMSLCGAGIHNVQDVMQAYRLGCKGVLIASAIANSNKPEPLLKSLHPFSVEPKIIVFVDRDGTLIYDNKYHLGHARDWRKKIKYLPGVVEGLSLLNRTPGVQVYMVTNQPGVAIKEFSCLTEKRAHEVCQTMLLQLQEKGAFIKDYALCPHPTSEYVKSHTRFKFKHDMISNTCMKPKPKLLIELLKREKLTDPKLKLYMVGDRFSDIKAALNVCGKGILVPFQNKKKEIEAVPRNFKHTVHITKNFLDAARIILKHEHGN
;
A
#
# COMPACT_ATOMS: atom_id res chain seq x y z
N MET A 1 -4.04 -6.64 -0.97
CA MET A 1 -5.15 -7.54 -0.56
C MET A 1 -5.39 -7.43 0.94
N ILE A 2 -6.65 -7.30 1.37
CA ILE A 2 -7.04 -7.34 2.79
C ILE A 2 -7.94 -8.56 2.98
N VAL A 3 -7.54 -9.47 3.86
CA VAL A 3 -8.31 -10.67 4.22
C VAL A 3 -8.72 -10.55 5.68
N ILE A 4 -10.01 -10.73 5.97
CA ILE A 4 -10.58 -10.61 7.31
C ILE A 4 -11.13 -11.97 7.71
N ASN A 5 -10.47 -12.65 8.65
CA ASN A 5 -10.98 -13.88 9.23
C ASN A 5 -11.92 -13.58 10.40
N LEU A 6 -13.20 -13.91 10.25
CA LEU A 6 -14.21 -13.66 11.28
C LEU A 6 -14.11 -14.61 12.47
N LYS A 7 -13.35 -15.71 12.32
CA LYS A 7 -13.27 -16.83 13.27
C LYS A 7 -14.68 -17.24 13.74
N SER A 8 -14.82 -17.55 15.02
CA SER A 8 -16.07 -17.87 15.71
C SER A 8 -16.52 -16.78 16.69
N TYR A 9 -16.12 -15.52 16.48
CA TYR A 9 -16.47 -14.42 17.42
C TYR A 9 -17.94 -14.01 17.36
N LYS A 10 -18.58 -14.15 16.19
CA LYS A 10 -19.95 -13.70 15.91
C LYS A 10 -20.63 -14.71 14.97
N HIS A 11 -21.95 -14.86 15.11
CA HIS A 11 -22.77 -15.80 14.34
C HIS A 11 -24.11 -15.18 13.92
N GLY A 12 -24.72 -15.71 12.86
CA GLY A 12 -26.06 -15.33 12.41
C GLY A 12 -26.22 -13.83 12.12
N LYS A 13 -27.16 -13.16 12.79
CA LYS A 13 -27.43 -11.73 12.54
C LYS A 13 -26.23 -10.83 12.86
N SER A 14 -25.47 -11.15 13.90
CA SER A 14 -24.34 -10.31 14.35
C SER A 14 -23.16 -10.35 13.38
N VAL A 15 -22.86 -11.51 12.81
CA VAL A 15 -21.80 -11.65 11.80
C VAL A 15 -22.21 -11.03 10.47
N LEU A 16 -23.49 -11.14 10.10
CA LEU A 16 -24.01 -10.47 8.90
C LEU A 16 -23.92 -8.94 9.04
N GLN A 17 -24.24 -8.40 10.22
CA GLN A 17 -24.11 -6.97 10.47
C GLN A 17 -22.65 -6.52 10.37
N LEU A 18 -21.72 -7.30 10.92
CA LEU A 18 -20.28 -7.04 10.77
C LEU A 18 -19.86 -7.09 9.29
N ALA A 19 -20.33 -8.07 8.52
CA ALA A 19 -20.03 -8.16 7.08
C ALA A 19 -20.55 -6.94 6.30
N LYS A 20 -21.75 -6.43 6.61
CA LYS A 20 -22.28 -5.18 6.04
C LYS A 20 -21.41 -3.97 6.41
N THR A 21 -20.93 -3.90 7.65
CA THR A 21 -19.98 -2.87 8.09
C THR A 21 -18.65 -2.97 7.36
N ILE A 22 -18.13 -4.19 7.15
CA ILE A 22 -16.92 -4.43 6.33
C ILE A 22 -17.15 -3.95 4.90
N GLN A 23 -18.24 -4.34 4.25
CA GLN A 23 -18.54 -3.91 2.88
C GLN A 23 -18.59 -2.38 2.75
N LYS A 24 -19.26 -1.70 3.69
CA LYS A 24 -19.40 -0.24 3.66
C LYS A 24 -18.06 0.48 3.70
N ASN A 25 -17.11 -0.04 4.48
CA ASN A 25 -15.85 0.67 4.78
C ASN A 25 -14.65 0.07 4.02
N THR A 26 -14.70 -1.18 3.58
CA THR A 26 -13.62 -1.92 2.92
C THR A 26 -14.22 -2.90 1.88
N PRO A 27 -14.89 -2.39 0.82
CA PRO A 27 -15.80 -3.17 -0.05
C PRO A 27 -15.15 -4.34 -0.81
N ASN A 28 -13.83 -4.32 -0.97
CA ASN A 28 -13.07 -5.35 -1.69
C ASN A 28 -12.28 -6.26 -0.74
N ALA A 29 -12.54 -6.20 0.57
CA ALA A 29 -11.97 -7.17 1.49
C ALA A 29 -12.48 -8.58 1.17
N ILE A 30 -11.62 -9.57 1.35
CA ILE A 30 -12.03 -10.98 1.39
C ILE A 30 -12.43 -11.28 2.83
N VAL A 31 -13.60 -11.89 3.02
CA VAL A 31 -14.08 -12.29 4.34
C VAL A 31 -14.08 -13.80 4.46
N CYS A 32 -13.32 -14.35 5.42
CA CYS A 32 -13.36 -15.77 5.76
C CYS A 32 -14.39 -15.98 6.86
N ALA A 33 -15.50 -16.63 6.52
CA ALA A 33 -16.64 -16.86 7.40
C ALA A 33 -16.82 -18.34 7.75
N SER A 34 -17.47 -18.59 8.89
CA SER A 34 -17.94 -19.93 9.25
C SER A 34 -18.89 -20.45 8.17
N THR A 35 -18.83 -21.75 7.90
CA THR A 35 -19.61 -22.42 6.83
C THR A 35 -21.11 -22.17 6.95
N ILE A 36 -21.63 -22.10 8.18
CA ILE A 36 -23.05 -21.82 8.47
C ILE A 36 -23.49 -20.41 8.07
N ASP A 37 -22.57 -19.45 7.98
CA ASP A 37 -22.86 -18.04 7.73
C ASP A 37 -22.55 -17.60 6.29
N ILE A 38 -21.82 -18.42 5.50
CA ILE A 38 -21.38 -18.11 4.13
C ILE A 38 -22.56 -17.67 3.26
N HIS A 39 -23.61 -18.49 3.17
CA HIS A 39 -24.75 -18.22 2.29
C HIS A 39 -25.47 -16.91 2.68
N SER A 40 -25.65 -16.67 3.98
CA SER A 40 -26.27 -15.46 4.49
C SER A 40 -25.48 -14.20 4.12
N ILE A 41 -24.15 -14.24 4.28
CA ILE A 41 -23.28 -13.11 3.93
C ILE A 41 -23.31 -12.84 2.42
N ILE A 42 -23.20 -13.89 1.60
CA ILE A 42 -23.19 -13.75 0.13
C ILE A 42 -24.51 -13.18 -0.39
N LYS A 43 -25.65 -13.65 0.13
CA LYS A 43 -26.97 -13.16 -0.32
C LYS A 43 -27.19 -11.67 -0.01
N ASN A 44 -26.51 -11.15 1.00
CA ASN A 44 -26.76 -9.81 1.55
C ASN A 44 -25.59 -8.83 1.35
N THR A 45 -24.51 -9.26 0.71
CA THR A 45 -23.30 -8.45 0.47
C THR A 45 -22.70 -8.77 -0.90
N LYS A 46 -21.86 -7.87 -1.42
CA LYS A 46 -21.03 -8.03 -2.63
C LYS A 46 -19.59 -8.43 -2.29
N LEU A 47 -19.33 -8.79 -1.03
CA LEU A 47 -17.99 -9.16 -0.57
C LEU A 47 -17.57 -10.50 -1.19
N SER A 48 -16.27 -10.65 -1.42
CA SER A 48 -15.69 -11.96 -1.74
C SER A 48 -15.66 -12.78 -0.45
N VAL A 49 -16.48 -13.83 -0.37
CA VAL A 49 -16.57 -14.70 0.81
C VAL A 49 -15.78 -15.98 0.58
N TYR A 50 -14.91 -16.30 1.54
CA TYR A 50 -14.15 -17.54 1.61
C TYR A 50 -14.67 -18.37 2.79
N ALA A 51 -14.63 -19.69 2.66
CA ALA A 51 -14.79 -20.57 3.82
C ALA A 51 -13.56 -20.47 4.75
N GLN A 52 -13.75 -20.80 6.02
CA GLN A 52 -12.64 -20.93 6.97
C GLN A 52 -11.90 -22.28 6.87
N HIS A 53 -12.50 -23.28 6.23
CA HIS A 53 -11.95 -24.61 6.02
C HIS A 53 -12.72 -25.36 4.92
N THR A 54 -12.11 -26.40 4.35
CA THR A 54 -12.81 -27.45 3.59
C THR A 54 -12.00 -28.74 3.58
N ASP A 55 -12.68 -29.87 3.46
CA ASP A 55 -12.13 -31.21 3.48
C ASP A 55 -12.08 -31.83 2.06
N PRO A 56 -11.12 -32.74 1.79
CA PRO A 56 -11.00 -33.37 0.48
C PRO A 56 -12.00 -34.54 0.30
N ILE A 57 -13.29 -34.25 0.43
CA ILE A 57 -14.35 -35.27 0.39
C ILE A 57 -14.66 -35.66 -1.06
N GLN A 58 -14.81 -36.97 -1.32
CA GLN A 58 -15.22 -37.47 -2.64
C GLN A 58 -16.68 -37.97 -2.70
N LYS A 59 -17.20 -38.64 -1.66
CA LYS A 59 -18.57 -39.21 -1.67
C LYS A 59 -19.27 -39.26 -0.31
N ARG A 60 -18.65 -39.84 0.71
CA ARG A 60 -19.19 -39.96 2.08
C ARG A 60 -18.37 -39.07 3.01
N GLY A 61 -19.04 -38.28 3.85
CA GLY A 61 -18.36 -37.28 4.68
C GLY A 61 -19.27 -36.58 5.69
N THR A 62 -20.11 -37.35 6.40
CA THR A 62 -20.98 -36.81 7.46
C THR A 62 -20.15 -36.01 8.47
N GLY A 63 -20.51 -34.74 8.69
CA GLY A 63 -19.81 -33.83 9.61
C GLY A 63 -18.60 -33.11 9.03
N PHE A 64 -18.17 -33.43 7.81
CA PHE A 64 -17.08 -32.74 7.11
C PHE A 64 -17.61 -31.63 6.18
N VAL A 65 -16.73 -30.71 5.80
CA VAL A 65 -17.04 -29.54 4.96
C VAL A 65 -16.63 -29.78 3.52
N ASP A 66 -17.58 -30.13 2.67
CA ASP A 66 -17.34 -30.36 1.24
C ASP A 66 -17.02 -29.07 0.46
N ALA A 67 -15.93 -29.11 -0.31
CA ALA A 67 -15.48 -28.03 -1.19
C ALA A 67 -16.53 -27.69 -2.26
N ALA A 68 -17.26 -28.68 -2.79
CA ALA A 68 -18.31 -28.44 -3.76
C ALA A 68 -19.51 -27.71 -3.13
N ALA A 69 -19.90 -28.09 -1.92
CA ALA A 69 -20.99 -27.45 -1.17
C ALA A 69 -20.69 -25.98 -0.83
N ILE A 70 -19.46 -25.65 -0.38
CA ILE A 70 -19.10 -24.24 -0.12
C ILE A 70 -19.08 -23.42 -1.43
N LYS A 71 -18.65 -24.00 -2.55
CA LYS A 71 -18.68 -23.35 -3.86
C LYS A 71 -20.13 -23.09 -4.30
N GLN A 72 -21.01 -24.07 -4.16
CA GLN A 72 -22.42 -23.95 -4.49
C GLN A 72 -23.13 -22.90 -3.62
N SER A 73 -22.69 -22.73 -2.38
CA SER A 73 -23.15 -21.65 -1.49
C SER A 73 -22.71 -20.25 -1.97
N GLY A 74 -21.80 -20.19 -2.95
CA GLY A 74 -21.27 -18.98 -3.58
C GLY A 74 -19.88 -18.57 -3.12
N ALA A 75 -19.23 -19.33 -2.22
CA ALA A 75 -17.87 -19.01 -1.79
C ALA A 75 -16.91 -19.11 -2.98
N CYS A 76 -15.99 -18.16 -3.09
CA CYS A 76 -15.00 -18.11 -4.18
C CYS A 76 -13.61 -18.57 -3.77
N GLY A 77 -13.46 -19.03 -2.51
CA GLY A 77 -12.24 -19.59 -2.00
C GLY A 77 -12.37 -20.12 -0.58
N THR A 78 -11.24 -20.52 0.00
CA THR A 78 -11.16 -21.07 1.35
C THR A 78 -9.82 -20.75 2.02
N LEU A 79 -9.84 -20.63 3.34
CA LEU A 79 -8.67 -20.65 4.21
C LEU A 79 -8.35 -22.11 4.57
N LEU A 80 -7.06 -22.48 4.62
CA LEU A 80 -6.60 -23.83 4.96
C LEU A 80 -5.42 -23.79 5.91
N ASN A 81 -5.28 -24.83 6.73
CA ASN A 81 -4.13 -25.04 7.62
C ASN A 81 -3.89 -23.87 8.60
N HIS A 82 -4.96 -23.22 9.05
CA HIS A 82 -4.87 -22.17 10.07
C HIS A 82 -4.37 -22.79 11.38
N SER A 83 -3.70 -22.02 12.25
CA SER A 83 -3.12 -22.56 13.49
C SER A 83 -4.15 -23.18 14.44
N GLU A 84 -5.41 -22.75 14.36
CA GLU A 84 -6.55 -23.29 15.13
C GLU A 84 -7.19 -24.52 14.46
N HIS A 85 -6.75 -24.88 13.25
CA HIS A 85 -7.19 -26.07 12.51
C HIS A 85 -6.06 -26.56 11.56
N PRO A 86 -4.95 -27.08 12.12
CA PRO A 86 -3.82 -27.55 11.34
C PRO A 86 -4.18 -28.82 10.57
N LEU A 87 -3.58 -29.01 9.39
CA LEU A 87 -3.83 -30.17 8.52
C LEU A 87 -2.55 -30.94 8.25
N ASP A 88 -2.67 -32.26 8.18
CA ASP A 88 -1.60 -33.09 7.63
C ASP A 88 -1.29 -32.70 6.19
N PHE A 89 -0.02 -32.77 5.82
CA PHE A 89 0.44 -32.25 4.53
C PHE A 89 -0.19 -32.97 3.33
N ASP A 90 -0.45 -34.27 3.45
CA ASP A 90 -1.08 -35.05 2.39
C ASP A 90 -2.55 -34.68 2.22
N ILE A 91 -3.27 -34.45 3.33
CA ILE A 91 -4.64 -33.94 3.33
C ILE A 91 -4.67 -32.54 2.73
N LEU A 92 -3.79 -31.63 3.17
CA LEU A 92 -3.67 -30.28 2.62
C LEU A 92 -3.41 -30.29 1.11
N LYS A 93 -2.53 -31.20 0.63
CA LYS A 93 -2.25 -31.38 -0.80
C LYS A 93 -3.48 -31.84 -1.57
N GLU A 94 -4.22 -32.82 -1.05
CA GLU A 94 -5.46 -33.28 -1.67
C GLU A 94 -6.51 -32.17 -1.71
N THR A 95 -6.72 -31.47 -0.59
CA THR A 95 -7.66 -30.34 -0.48
C THR A 95 -7.35 -29.24 -1.48
N ILE A 96 -6.09 -28.80 -1.58
CA ILE A 96 -5.68 -27.77 -2.54
C ILE A 96 -5.95 -28.22 -3.98
N ASN A 97 -5.69 -29.50 -4.31
CA ASN A 97 -5.95 -30.02 -5.64
C ASN A 97 -7.45 -30.07 -5.96
N GLN A 98 -8.29 -30.45 -4.99
CA GLN A 98 -9.74 -30.42 -5.14
C GLN A 98 -10.26 -28.98 -5.32
N CYS A 99 -9.80 -28.04 -4.51
CA CYS A 99 -10.14 -26.62 -4.68
C CYS A 99 -9.77 -26.11 -6.07
N LYS A 100 -8.59 -26.47 -6.60
CA LYS A 100 -8.18 -26.10 -7.96
C LYS A 100 -9.10 -26.66 -9.04
N LYS A 101 -9.47 -27.95 -8.96
CA LYS A 101 -10.43 -28.57 -9.90
C LYS A 101 -11.77 -27.84 -9.88
N LEU A 102 -12.18 -27.36 -8.72
CA LEU A 102 -13.41 -26.59 -8.53
C LEU A 102 -13.24 -25.09 -8.81
N GLY A 103 -12.04 -24.59 -9.12
CA GLY A 103 -11.81 -23.15 -9.31
C GLY A 103 -11.94 -22.31 -8.03
N LEU A 104 -11.87 -22.93 -6.85
CA LEU A 104 -11.80 -22.23 -5.56
C LEU A 104 -10.36 -21.75 -5.31
N LYS A 105 -10.23 -20.48 -4.94
CA LYS A 105 -8.95 -19.91 -4.50
C LYS A 105 -8.58 -20.44 -3.11
N THR A 106 -7.28 -20.62 -2.86
CA THR A 106 -6.79 -21.13 -1.57
C THR A 106 -5.82 -20.15 -0.92
N ILE A 107 -6.11 -19.77 0.33
CA ILE A 107 -5.17 -19.09 1.22
C ILE A 107 -4.72 -20.13 2.23
N VAL A 108 -3.43 -20.46 2.24
CA VAL A 108 -2.89 -21.49 3.13
C VAL A 108 -2.04 -20.84 4.20
N CYS A 109 -2.36 -21.04 5.47
CA CYS A 109 -1.55 -20.54 6.56
C CYS A 109 -0.29 -21.40 6.74
N ALA A 110 0.81 -20.77 7.16
CA ALA A 110 2.08 -21.42 7.42
C ALA A 110 2.78 -20.74 8.60
N GLU A 111 3.34 -21.55 9.51
CA GLU A 111 3.99 -21.06 10.73
C GLU A 111 5.51 -20.94 10.64
N SER A 112 6.11 -21.56 9.62
CA SER A 112 7.57 -21.61 9.46
C SER A 112 8.02 -21.49 8.01
N LEU A 113 9.26 -21.03 7.80
CA LEU A 113 9.82 -20.92 6.44
C LEU A 113 10.00 -22.28 5.76
N SER A 114 10.20 -23.35 6.53
CA SER A 114 10.25 -24.73 6.01
C SER A 114 8.89 -25.16 5.47
N GLU A 115 7.82 -24.84 6.19
CA GLU A 115 6.45 -25.11 5.77
C GLU A 115 6.07 -24.28 4.54
N VAL A 116 6.41 -22.97 4.51
CA VAL A 116 6.26 -22.12 3.32
C VAL A 116 6.92 -22.76 2.10
N LYS A 117 8.14 -23.30 2.23
CA LYS A 117 8.83 -23.98 1.13
C LYS A 117 8.03 -25.19 0.63
N ARG A 118 7.51 -26.03 1.53
CA ARG A 118 6.69 -27.21 1.19
C ARG A 118 5.38 -26.80 0.50
N ILE A 119 4.60 -25.92 1.13
CA ILE A 119 3.31 -25.43 0.62
C ILE A 119 3.48 -24.72 -0.72
N SER A 120 4.56 -23.96 -0.92
CA SER A 120 4.79 -23.23 -2.18
C SER A 120 4.97 -24.14 -3.40
N LYS A 121 5.23 -25.44 -3.22
CA LYS A 121 5.25 -26.44 -4.31
C LYS A 121 3.85 -26.81 -4.77
N LEU A 122 2.86 -26.65 -3.89
CA LEU A 122 1.45 -26.92 -4.18
C LEU A 122 0.77 -25.75 -4.91
N LEU A 123 1.46 -24.63 -5.15
CA LEU A 123 0.97 -23.46 -5.88
C LEU A 123 -0.44 -23.00 -5.43
N PRO A 124 -0.67 -22.72 -4.14
CA PRO A 124 -1.92 -22.08 -3.69
C PRO A 124 -2.02 -20.66 -4.22
N THR A 125 -3.21 -20.04 -4.12
CA THR A 125 -3.39 -18.63 -4.53
C THR A 125 -2.57 -17.69 -3.65
N ALA A 126 -2.54 -17.94 -2.35
CA ALA A 126 -1.75 -17.17 -1.40
C ALA A 126 -1.25 -18.04 -0.25
N ILE A 127 -0.18 -17.59 0.39
CA ILE A 127 0.29 -18.14 1.67
C ILE A 127 0.21 -17.02 2.71
N ALA A 128 -0.42 -17.29 3.85
CA ALA A 128 -0.44 -16.41 5.01
C ALA A 128 0.59 -16.89 6.03
N PHE A 129 1.65 -16.11 6.23
CA PHE A 129 2.67 -16.41 7.21
C PHE A 129 2.25 -15.89 8.58
N GLU A 130 2.09 -16.78 9.56
CA GLU A 130 1.59 -16.47 10.89
C GLU A 130 2.50 -17.09 11.94
N GLU A 131 2.93 -16.32 12.95
CA GLU A 131 3.62 -16.92 14.08
C GLU A 131 2.61 -17.21 15.20
N PRO A 132 2.36 -18.47 15.59
CA PRO A 132 1.32 -18.83 16.56
C PRO A 132 1.44 -18.06 17.87
N LYS A 133 2.67 -17.82 18.34
CA LYS A 133 2.97 -17.08 19.57
C LYS A 133 2.49 -15.63 19.57
N LEU A 134 2.26 -15.04 18.40
CA LEU A 134 1.81 -13.65 18.24
C LEU A 134 0.31 -13.53 17.97
N ILE A 135 -0.40 -14.65 17.74
CA ILE A 135 -1.82 -14.65 17.43
C ILE A 135 -2.61 -14.20 18.67
N GLY A 136 -3.43 -13.15 18.50
CA GLY A 136 -4.24 -12.60 19.59
C GLY A 136 -3.48 -11.70 20.58
N THR A 137 -2.15 -11.58 20.45
CA THR A 137 -1.35 -10.62 21.21
C THR A 137 -1.52 -9.20 20.67
N LYS A 138 -0.87 -8.18 21.27
CA LYS A 138 -0.80 -6.81 20.72
C LYS A 138 0.44 -6.58 19.84
N GLU A 139 1.33 -7.57 19.75
CA GLU A 139 2.59 -7.46 19.05
C GLU A 139 2.46 -7.92 17.60
N SER A 140 2.90 -7.08 16.67
CA SER A 140 2.82 -7.37 15.24
C SER A 140 4.08 -8.03 14.71
N ILE A 141 3.95 -9.14 13.98
CA ILE A 141 5.09 -9.87 13.41
C ILE A 141 5.94 -9.01 12.45
N VAL A 142 5.32 -8.01 11.81
CA VAL A 142 6.01 -7.10 10.88
C VAL A 142 6.93 -6.11 11.58
N ASN A 143 6.66 -5.83 12.87
CA ASN A 143 7.46 -4.95 13.70
C ASN A 143 8.49 -5.75 14.49
N SER A 144 8.10 -6.90 15.04
CA SER A 144 8.97 -7.74 15.86
C SER A 144 9.98 -8.54 15.04
N ARG A 145 9.60 -9.02 13.85
CA ARG A 145 10.43 -9.90 13.00
C ARG A 145 10.48 -9.49 11.53
N PRO A 146 10.84 -8.22 11.20
CA PRO A 146 10.87 -7.75 9.81
C PRO A 146 11.83 -8.54 8.91
N ARG A 147 12.95 -9.05 9.45
CA ARG A 147 13.91 -9.89 8.69
C ARG A 147 13.29 -11.23 8.28
N LEU A 148 12.44 -11.82 9.13
CA LEU A 148 11.76 -13.08 8.86
C LEU A 148 10.75 -12.90 7.71
N ILE A 149 9.96 -11.82 7.76
CA ILE A 149 9.00 -11.48 6.70
C ILE A 149 9.70 -11.25 5.36
N LYS A 150 10.84 -10.54 5.32
CA LYS A 150 11.61 -10.37 4.08
C LYS A 150 12.08 -11.71 3.50
N ARG A 151 12.52 -12.65 4.35
CA ARG A 151 12.90 -14.00 3.90
C ARG A 151 11.70 -14.77 3.37
N PHE A 152 10.56 -14.68 4.03
CA PHE A 152 9.28 -15.25 3.58
C PHE A 152 8.89 -14.72 2.19
N VAL A 153 8.86 -13.41 1.99
CA VAL A 153 8.55 -12.80 0.69
C VAL A 153 9.53 -13.28 -0.39
N LYS A 154 10.83 -13.31 -0.08
CA LYS A 154 11.87 -13.76 -1.01
C LYS A 154 11.70 -15.23 -1.44
N LEU A 155 11.18 -16.11 -0.57
CA LEU A 155 10.91 -17.51 -0.93
C LEU A 155 9.78 -17.66 -1.96
N LEU A 156 8.90 -16.67 -2.07
CA LEU A 156 7.78 -16.66 -3.01
C LEU A 156 8.06 -15.80 -4.25
N GLU A 157 9.23 -15.15 -4.32
CA GLU A 157 9.65 -14.36 -5.48
C GLU A 157 9.69 -15.22 -6.75
N GLY A 158 9.20 -14.68 -7.86
CA GLY A 158 9.05 -15.40 -9.13
C GLY A 158 7.89 -16.41 -9.17
N LYS A 159 7.24 -16.72 -8.05
CA LYS A 159 6.07 -17.61 -8.01
C LYS A 159 4.77 -16.83 -8.20
N LYS A 160 3.77 -17.45 -8.82
CA LYS A 160 2.39 -16.94 -8.88
C LYS A 160 1.63 -17.18 -7.56
N ILE A 161 2.25 -16.84 -6.42
CA ILE A 161 1.69 -17.01 -5.07
C ILE A 161 1.77 -15.66 -4.35
N MET A 162 0.66 -15.20 -3.77
CA MET A 162 0.66 -13.97 -2.98
C MET A 162 1.19 -14.20 -1.58
N SER A 163 2.16 -13.41 -1.14
CA SER A 163 2.70 -13.41 0.22
C SER A 163 1.85 -12.54 1.14
N LEU A 164 1.14 -13.14 2.10
CA LEU A 164 0.36 -12.43 3.11
C LEU A 164 1.01 -12.55 4.47
N CYS A 165 0.94 -11.48 5.24
CA CYS A 165 1.32 -11.50 6.64
C CYS A 165 0.08 -11.62 7.51
N GLY A 166 0.03 -12.62 8.39
CA GLY A 166 -0.93 -12.65 9.49
C GLY A 166 -0.22 -12.43 10.82
N ALA A 167 -0.89 -12.79 11.92
CA ALA A 167 -0.44 -12.61 13.31
C ALA A 167 -0.14 -11.16 13.77
N GLY A 168 -1.03 -10.62 14.60
CA GLY A 168 -0.80 -9.35 15.30
C GLY A 168 -0.94 -8.09 14.45
N ILE A 169 -1.72 -8.13 13.36
CA ILE A 169 -2.04 -6.93 12.55
C ILE A 169 -3.23 -6.20 13.21
N HIS A 170 -2.98 -5.06 13.85
CA HIS A 170 -4.00 -4.35 14.64
C HIS A 170 -4.39 -2.99 14.10
N ASN A 171 -3.51 -2.40 13.31
CA ASN A 171 -3.66 -1.04 12.82
C ASN A 171 -3.14 -0.92 11.38
N VAL A 172 -3.33 0.25 10.78
CA VAL A 172 -2.91 0.51 9.40
C VAL A 172 -1.38 0.60 9.27
N GLN A 173 -0.65 0.92 10.34
CA GLN A 173 0.82 0.92 10.40
C GLN A 173 1.37 -0.48 10.14
N ASP A 174 0.80 -1.50 10.78
CA ASP A 174 1.18 -2.90 10.59
C ASP A 174 0.95 -3.34 9.14
N VAL A 175 -0.22 -2.97 8.58
CA VAL A 175 -0.55 -3.26 7.17
C VAL A 175 0.48 -2.63 6.24
N MET A 176 0.79 -1.35 6.43
CA MET A 176 1.80 -0.65 5.63
C MET A 176 3.18 -1.28 5.77
N GLN A 177 3.57 -1.64 6.99
CA GLN A 177 4.84 -2.28 7.23
C GLN A 177 4.91 -3.64 6.52
N ALA A 178 3.82 -4.42 6.49
CA ALA A 178 3.74 -5.65 5.70
C ALA A 178 4.03 -5.37 4.21
N TYR A 179 3.37 -4.36 3.62
CA TYR A 179 3.61 -3.98 2.22
C TYR A 179 5.06 -3.51 1.99
N ARG A 180 5.63 -2.70 2.89
CA ARG A 180 7.03 -2.24 2.81
C ARG A 180 8.04 -3.39 2.88
N LEU A 181 7.70 -4.46 3.60
CA LEU A 181 8.51 -5.68 3.67
C LEU A 181 8.32 -6.58 2.44
N GLY A 182 7.41 -6.23 1.54
CA GLY A 182 7.18 -6.87 0.24
C GLY A 182 5.93 -7.75 0.18
N CYS A 183 5.15 -7.84 1.27
CA CYS A 183 3.90 -8.59 1.25
C CYS A 183 2.88 -7.99 0.26
N LYS A 184 1.99 -8.82 -0.27
CA LYS A 184 0.92 -8.43 -1.20
C LYS A 184 -0.43 -8.23 -0.49
N GLY A 185 -0.46 -8.49 0.81
CA GLY A 185 -1.62 -8.28 1.65
C GLY A 185 -1.41 -8.75 3.08
N VAL A 186 -2.49 -8.71 3.84
CA VAL A 186 -2.54 -9.12 5.25
C VAL A 186 -3.76 -9.97 5.55
N LEU A 187 -3.64 -10.80 6.58
CA LEU A 187 -4.74 -11.54 7.21
C LEU A 187 -4.99 -10.95 8.61
N ILE A 188 -6.19 -10.41 8.83
CA ILE A 188 -6.60 -9.72 10.07
C ILE A 188 -7.78 -10.49 10.67
N ALA A 189 -7.82 -10.64 12.00
CA ALA A 189 -8.93 -11.29 12.69
C ALA A 189 -9.46 -10.43 13.85
N SER A 190 -8.89 -10.60 15.05
CA SER A 190 -9.43 -10.07 16.31
C SER A 190 -9.60 -8.54 16.33
N ALA A 191 -8.71 -7.79 15.67
CA ALA A 191 -8.81 -6.32 15.59
C ALA A 191 -10.10 -5.82 14.91
N ILE A 192 -10.76 -6.67 14.12
CA ILE A 192 -12.04 -6.36 13.46
C ILE A 192 -13.15 -7.25 14.04
N ALA A 193 -12.96 -8.58 14.01
CA ALA A 193 -14.01 -9.53 14.33
C ALA A 193 -14.43 -9.51 15.80
N ASN A 194 -13.47 -9.27 16.71
CA ASN A 194 -13.70 -9.17 18.16
C ASN A 194 -13.88 -7.70 18.63
N SER A 195 -13.94 -6.73 17.72
CA SER A 195 -14.06 -5.32 18.08
C SER A 195 -15.53 -4.88 18.22
N ASN A 196 -15.79 -4.05 19.22
CA ASN A 196 -17.07 -3.35 19.40
C ASN A 196 -17.22 -2.14 18.46
N LYS A 197 -16.11 -1.61 17.94
CA LYS A 197 -16.07 -0.44 17.04
C LYS A 197 -15.04 -0.67 15.93
N PRO A 198 -15.30 -1.57 14.95
CA PRO A 198 -14.35 -1.89 13.90
C PRO A 198 -14.23 -0.79 12.82
N GLU A 199 -15.16 0.16 12.77
CA GLU A 199 -15.27 1.18 11.70
C GLU A 199 -14.02 2.04 11.51
N PRO A 200 -13.35 2.56 12.55
CA PRO A 200 -12.15 3.38 12.37
C PRO A 200 -11.03 2.60 11.67
N LEU A 201 -10.81 1.35 12.08
CA LEU A 201 -9.82 0.48 11.44
C LEU A 201 -10.24 0.16 10.00
N LEU A 202 -11.48 -0.28 9.77
CA LEU A 202 -11.96 -0.59 8.42
C LEU A 202 -11.85 0.60 7.46
N LYS A 203 -12.19 1.82 7.90
CA LYS A 203 -12.01 3.05 7.11
C LYS A 203 -10.53 3.29 6.76
N SER A 204 -9.62 3.06 7.70
CA SER A 204 -8.18 3.17 7.44
C SER A 204 -7.66 2.10 6.47
N LEU A 205 -8.34 0.95 6.36
CA LEU A 205 -8.00 -0.13 5.44
C LEU A 205 -8.57 0.05 4.02
N HIS A 206 -9.59 0.90 3.85
CA HIS A 206 -10.23 1.20 2.57
C HIS A 206 -9.25 1.36 1.39
N PRO A 207 -8.16 2.15 1.51
CA PRO A 207 -7.25 2.44 0.39
C PRO A 207 -6.49 1.20 -0.11
N PHE A 208 -6.38 0.16 0.73
CA PHE A 208 -5.68 -1.09 0.42
C PHE A 208 -6.59 -2.17 -0.18
N SER A 209 -7.90 -1.89 -0.22
CA SER A 209 -8.90 -2.82 -0.74
C SER A 209 -9.32 -2.47 -2.17
N VAL A 210 -9.32 -1.19 -2.55
CA VAL A 210 -9.80 -0.76 -3.88
C VAL A 210 -8.66 -0.74 -4.90
N GLU A 211 -8.91 -1.28 -6.10
CA GLU A 211 -7.96 -1.11 -7.20
C GLU A 211 -7.79 0.37 -7.54
N PRO A 212 -6.56 0.84 -7.71
CA PRO A 212 -6.32 2.25 -8.02
C PRO A 212 -6.86 2.58 -9.41
N LYS A 213 -7.54 3.72 -9.49
CA LYS A 213 -7.94 4.39 -10.74
C LYS A 213 -7.19 5.69 -10.94
N ILE A 214 -6.76 6.31 -9.85
CA ILE A 214 -6.09 7.61 -9.82
C ILE A 214 -4.79 7.48 -9.02
N ILE A 215 -3.68 7.88 -9.64
CA ILE A 215 -2.37 7.92 -9.01
C ILE A 215 -1.95 9.38 -8.86
N VAL A 216 -1.69 9.79 -7.63
CA VAL A 216 -1.23 11.14 -7.30
C VAL A 216 0.22 11.07 -6.84
N PHE A 217 1.12 11.54 -7.68
CA PHE A 217 2.51 11.79 -7.31
C PHE A 217 2.61 13.16 -6.62
N VAL A 218 3.43 13.26 -5.58
CA VAL A 218 3.63 14.50 -4.84
C VAL A 218 5.12 14.77 -4.65
N ASP A 219 5.57 16.00 -4.87
CA ASP A 219 6.91 16.41 -4.47
C ASP A 219 7.02 16.57 -2.94
N ARG A 220 8.24 16.58 -2.40
CA ARG A 220 8.51 16.69 -0.97
C ARG A 220 8.76 18.13 -0.53
N ASP A 221 9.81 18.77 -1.05
CA ASP A 221 10.35 20.02 -0.53
C ASP A 221 9.67 21.20 -1.21
N GLY A 222 8.99 22.06 -0.45
CA GLY A 222 8.17 23.14 -0.99
C GLY A 222 6.73 22.73 -1.28
N THR A 223 6.44 21.42 -1.34
CA THR A 223 5.10 20.87 -1.58
C THR A 223 4.46 20.25 -0.33
N LEU A 224 5.15 19.30 0.32
CA LEU A 224 4.67 18.67 1.57
C LEU A 224 5.26 19.35 2.81
N ILE A 225 6.53 19.74 2.74
CA ILE A 225 7.27 20.37 3.84
C ILE A 225 7.90 21.68 3.38
N TYR A 226 8.25 22.55 4.33
CA TYR A 226 8.96 23.79 4.01
C TYR A 226 10.34 23.50 3.38
N ASP A 227 10.59 24.06 2.18
CA ASP A 227 11.92 24.06 1.56
C ASP A 227 12.80 25.14 2.22
N ASN A 228 13.56 24.74 3.24
CA ASN A 228 14.45 25.65 3.95
C ASN A 228 15.81 25.85 3.24
N LYS A 229 16.01 25.38 2.00
CA LYS A 229 17.28 25.47 1.23
C LYS A 229 18.52 24.82 1.87
N TYR A 230 18.37 24.15 3.02
CA TYR A 230 19.47 23.51 3.76
C TYR A 230 19.67 22.02 3.43
N HIS A 231 18.96 21.45 2.46
CA HIS A 231 18.97 20.00 2.17
C HIS A 231 18.69 19.14 3.42
N LEU A 232 17.40 18.87 3.67
CA LEU A 232 16.95 18.12 4.84
C LEU A 232 17.70 16.78 4.97
N GLY A 233 18.24 16.52 6.16
CA GLY A 233 19.02 15.32 6.46
C GLY A 233 20.53 15.56 6.60
N HIS A 234 21.07 16.72 6.19
CA HIS A 234 22.49 17.03 6.35
C HIS A 234 22.91 17.27 7.82
N ALA A 235 21.99 17.76 8.66
CA ALA A 235 22.28 18.06 10.07
C ALA A 235 21.82 16.91 10.97
N ARG A 236 22.50 16.65 12.10
CA ARG A 236 22.17 15.54 13.03
C ARG A 236 20.74 15.63 13.60
N ASP A 237 20.24 16.85 13.77
CA ASP A 237 18.93 17.18 14.34
C ASP A 237 17.80 17.27 13.29
N TRP A 238 18.04 16.79 12.06
CA TRP A 238 17.11 16.92 10.93
C TRP A 238 15.66 16.49 11.23
N ARG A 239 15.46 15.52 12.13
CA ARG A 239 14.11 15.05 12.53
C ARG A 239 13.24 16.16 13.11
N LYS A 240 13.84 17.08 13.89
CA LYS A 240 13.14 18.25 14.46
C LYS A 240 12.87 19.35 13.43
N LYS A 241 13.53 19.27 12.26
CA LYS A 241 13.42 20.25 11.18
C LYS A 241 12.34 19.91 10.16
N ILE A 242 11.70 18.74 10.27
CA ILE A 242 10.55 18.38 9.45
C ILE A 242 9.37 19.24 9.88
N LYS A 243 8.94 20.16 9.00
CA LYS A 243 7.78 21.02 9.21
C LYS A 243 6.88 20.90 7.99
N TYR A 244 5.66 20.40 8.19
CA TYR A 244 4.67 20.26 7.13
C TYR A 244 4.03 21.60 6.79
N LEU A 245 3.72 21.80 5.50
CA LEU A 245 3.00 22.98 5.04
C LEU A 245 1.52 22.90 5.47
N PRO A 246 0.86 24.05 5.70
CA PRO A 246 -0.57 24.08 6.03
C PRO A 246 -1.42 23.38 4.96
N GLY A 247 -2.41 22.59 5.39
CA GLY A 247 -3.33 21.88 4.49
C GLY A 247 -2.79 20.56 3.92
N VAL A 248 -1.53 20.19 4.19
CA VAL A 248 -0.94 18.95 3.64
C VAL A 248 -1.58 17.71 4.26
N VAL A 249 -1.74 17.66 5.58
CA VAL A 249 -2.34 16.51 6.26
C VAL A 249 -3.79 16.34 5.83
N GLU A 250 -4.54 17.44 5.80
CA GLU A 250 -5.95 17.48 5.40
C GLU A 250 -6.12 17.05 3.94
N GLY A 251 -5.30 17.58 3.04
CA GLY A 251 -5.36 17.24 1.61
C GLY A 251 -4.95 15.80 1.32
N LEU A 252 -3.89 15.30 1.97
CA LEU A 252 -3.52 13.89 1.86
C LEU A 252 -4.62 12.99 2.41
N SER A 253 -5.15 13.29 3.59
CA SER A 253 -6.22 12.49 4.20
C SER A 253 -7.48 12.47 3.32
N LEU A 254 -7.81 13.60 2.68
CA LEU A 254 -8.90 13.68 1.70
C LEU A 254 -8.68 12.75 0.51
N LEU A 255 -7.48 12.78 -0.10
CA LEU A 255 -7.12 11.86 -1.18
C LEU A 255 -7.14 10.40 -0.71
N ASN A 256 -6.58 10.10 0.47
CA ASN A 256 -6.51 8.74 1.00
C ASN A 256 -7.89 8.13 1.24
N ARG A 257 -8.85 8.92 1.72
CA ARG A 257 -10.22 8.43 1.96
C ARG A 257 -11.01 8.22 0.68
N THR A 258 -10.50 8.68 -0.46
CA THR A 258 -11.19 8.54 -1.74
C THR A 258 -10.90 7.16 -2.34
N PRO A 259 -11.93 6.34 -2.61
CA PRO A 259 -11.77 5.03 -3.23
C PRO A 259 -10.98 5.11 -4.55
N GLY A 260 -10.01 4.22 -4.73
CA GLY A 260 -9.23 4.14 -5.97
C GLY A 260 -8.19 5.25 -6.15
N VAL A 261 -7.97 6.12 -5.16
CA VAL A 261 -6.87 7.09 -5.17
C VAL A 261 -5.69 6.53 -4.38
N GLN A 262 -4.50 6.54 -4.99
CA GLN A 262 -3.24 6.21 -4.32
C GLN A 262 -2.25 7.36 -4.45
N VAL A 263 -1.61 7.72 -3.34
CA VAL A 263 -0.65 8.82 -3.27
C VAL A 263 0.77 8.28 -3.11
N TYR A 264 1.71 8.78 -3.91
CA TYR A 264 3.13 8.43 -3.89
C TYR A 264 3.99 9.68 -3.83
N MET A 265 5.08 9.64 -3.07
CA MET A 265 6.02 10.77 -3.03
C MET A 265 7.16 10.57 -4.02
N VAL A 266 7.50 11.58 -4.80
CA VAL A 266 8.62 11.56 -5.75
C VAL A 266 9.47 12.79 -5.57
N THR A 267 10.76 12.63 -5.28
CA THR A 267 11.60 13.76 -4.87
C THR A 267 13.01 13.73 -5.45
N ASN A 268 13.53 14.90 -5.82
CA ASN A 268 14.92 15.10 -6.22
C ASN A 268 15.74 15.49 -4.98
N GLN A 269 16.74 14.71 -4.62
CA GLN A 269 17.61 14.91 -3.45
C GLN A 269 19.09 15.03 -3.84
N PRO A 270 19.46 16.02 -4.68
CA PRO A 270 20.85 16.20 -5.14
C PRO A 270 21.83 16.52 -4.00
N GLY A 271 21.33 16.87 -2.81
CA GLY A 271 22.15 17.12 -1.62
C GLY A 271 22.99 15.91 -1.19
N VAL A 272 22.60 14.69 -1.56
CA VAL A 272 23.38 13.47 -1.32
C VAL A 272 24.76 13.50 -2.01
N ALA A 273 24.83 14.18 -3.16
CA ALA A 273 26.04 14.33 -3.95
C ALA A 273 26.95 15.47 -3.47
N ILE A 274 26.53 16.30 -2.51
CA ILE A 274 27.35 17.41 -1.98
C ILE A 274 28.40 16.84 -1.01
N LYS A 275 29.68 17.19 -1.22
CA LYS A 275 30.83 16.64 -0.47
C LYS A 275 30.83 17.09 0.99
N GLU A 276 30.43 18.33 1.24
CA GLU A 276 30.42 18.95 2.56
C GLU A 276 29.33 18.36 3.48
N PHE A 277 28.32 17.68 2.92
CA PHE A 277 27.21 17.09 3.67
C PHE A 277 27.50 15.65 4.11
N SER A 278 28.47 15.49 5.00
CA SER A 278 28.92 14.17 5.48
C SER A 278 27.82 13.29 6.07
N CYS A 279 26.79 13.87 6.71
CA CYS A 279 25.68 13.11 7.28
C CYS A 279 24.58 12.75 6.26
N LEU A 280 24.51 13.43 5.11
CA LEU A 280 23.47 13.22 4.09
C LEU A 280 23.93 12.18 3.07
N THR A 281 23.88 10.91 3.48
CA THR A 281 24.06 9.77 2.57
C THR A 281 22.73 9.44 1.87
N GLU A 282 22.78 8.60 0.84
CA GLU A 282 21.56 8.09 0.19
C GLU A 282 20.67 7.34 1.21
N LYS A 283 21.29 6.51 2.06
CA LYS A 283 20.60 5.85 3.18
C LYS A 283 19.92 6.87 4.09
N ARG A 284 20.60 7.97 4.45
CA ARG A 284 20.01 9.04 5.26
C ARG A 284 18.83 9.69 4.55
N ALA A 285 18.92 9.93 3.25
CA ALA A 285 17.84 10.53 2.48
C ALA A 285 16.59 9.62 2.46
N HIS A 286 16.78 8.30 2.35
CA HIS A 286 15.71 7.31 2.54
C HIS A 286 15.15 7.33 3.97
N GLU A 287 15.98 7.43 5.00
CA GLU A 287 15.53 7.57 6.40
C GLU A 287 14.65 8.82 6.60
N VAL A 288 14.98 9.94 5.94
CA VAL A 288 14.18 11.17 5.96
C VAL A 288 12.79 10.90 5.39
N CYS A 289 12.71 10.34 4.17
CA CYS A 289 11.44 10.01 3.53
C CYS A 289 10.59 9.05 4.37
N GLN A 290 11.21 8.00 4.93
CA GLN A 290 10.52 7.04 5.79
C GLN A 290 9.98 7.69 7.07
N THR A 291 10.76 8.55 7.71
CA THR A 291 10.33 9.28 8.91
C THR A 291 9.17 10.22 8.61
N MET A 292 9.18 10.89 7.46
CA MET A 292 8.06 11.73 7.04
C MET A 292 6.78 10.91 6.84
N LEU A 293 6.86 9.78 6.14
CA LEU A 293 5.72 8.89 5.93
C LEU A 293 5.12 8.43 7.27
N LEU A 294 5.96 8.11 8.27
CA LEU A 294 5.50 7.75 9.62
C LEU A 294 4.81 8.91 10.34
N GLN A 295 5.40 10.10 10.32
CA GLN A 295 4.80 11.29 10.96
C GLN A 295 3.46 11.71 10.30
N LEU A 296 3.35 11.64 8.98
CA LEU A 296 2.09 11.90 8.28
C LEU A 296 1.02 10.89 8.71
N GLN A 297 1.41 9.63 8.85
CA GLN A 297 0.53 8.55 9.28
C GLN A 297 0.01 8.75 10.70
N GLU A 298 0.87 9.13 11.65
CA GLU A 298 0.48 9.50 13.01
C GLU A 298 -0.54 10.66 13.02
N LYS A 299 -0.49 11.53 12.00
CA LYS A 299 -1.41 12.66 11.80
C LYS A 299 -2.65 12.30 10.96
N GLY A 300 -2.86 11.03 10.60
CA GLY A 300 -4.05 10.57 9.86
C GLY A 300 -3.98 10.78 8.34
N ALA A 301 -2.79 10.97 7.78
CA ALA A 301 -2.51 11.08 6.35
C ALA A 301 -1.53 9.99 5.89
N PHE A 302 -1.61 9.55 4.65
CA PHE A 302 -0.85 8.40 4.16
C PHE A 302 -0.27 8.64 2.76
N ILE A 303 0.96 8.19 2.58
CA ILE A 303 1.63 8.08 1.28
C ILE A 303 2.08 6.64 1.16
N LYS A 304 1.69 5.98 0.06
CA LYS A 304 1.84 4.54 -0.13
C LYS A 304 3.28 4.11 -0.25
N ASP A 305 4.03 4.80 -1.09
CA ASP A 305 5.44 4.56 -1.27
C ASP A 305 6.12 5.83 -1.83
N TYR A 306 7.43 5.80 -1.97
CA TYR A 306 8.18 6.92 -2.52
C TYR A 306 9.31 6.50 -3.47
N ALA A 307 9.69 7.40 -4.35
CA ALA A 307 10.92 7.32 -5.13
C ALA A 307 11.74 8.58 -4.96
N LEU A 308 13.06 8.40 -4.97
CA LEU A 308 14.03 9.44 -4.68
C LEU A 308 15.17 9.36 -5.70
N CYS A 309 15.57 10.50 -6.26
CA CYS A 309 16.76 10.61 -7.10
C CYS A 309 17.86 11.34 -6.30
N PRO A 310 18.99 10.69 -5.97
CA PRO A 310 20.09 11.33 -5.24
C PRO A 310 21.01 12.17 -6.14
N HIS A 311 20.83 12.10 -7.47
CA HIS A 311 21.78 12.62 -8.45
C HIS A 311 21.44 14.06 -8.89
N PRO A 312 22.40 14.99 -8.85
CA PRO A 312 22.30 16.26 -9.56
C PRO A 312 22.56 16.08 -11.07
N THR A 313 21.94 16.93 -11.89
CA THR A 313 22.30 17.07 -13.31
C THR A 313 23.55 17.92 -13.48
N SER A 314 24.20 17.84 -14.64
CA SER A 314 25.34 18.70 -14.96
C SER A 314 24.98 20.19 -14.91
N GLU A 315 23.76 20.55 -15.32
CA GLU A 315 23.23 21.92 -15.25
C GLU A 315 22.96 22.37 -13.81
N TYR A 316 22.46 21.47 -12.96
CA TYR A 316 22.28 21.74 -11.53
C TYR A 316 23.62 22.07 -10.87
N VAL A 317 24.67 21.29 -11.15
CA VAL A 317 26.02 21.55 -10.64
C VAL A 317 26.54 22.92 -11.10
N LYS A 318 26.41 23.25 -12.40
CA LYS A 318 26.82 24.55 -12.96
C LYS A 318 26.11 25.74 -12.32
N SER A 319 24.84 25.60 -11.96
CA SER A 319 24.04 26.66 -11.31
C SER A 319 24.22 26.74 -9.79
N HIS A 320 24.91 25.78 -9.17
CA HIS A 320 25.11 25.70 -7.72
C HIS A 320 26.60 25.69 -7.35
N THR A 321 27.35 26.66 -7.86
CA THR A 321 28.81 26.80 -7.70
C THR A 321 29.28 26.89 -6.25
N ARG A 322 28.40 27.22 -5.31
CA ARG A 322 28.69 27.27 -3.86
C ARG A 322 29.01 25.90 -3.23
N PHE A 323 28.73 24.79 -3.91
CA PHE A 323 28.90 23.44 -3.37
C PHE A 323 29.87 22.62 -4.22
N LYS A 324 30.66 21.75 -3.58
CA LYS A 324 31.47 20.75 -4.29
C LYS A 324 30.70 19.44 -4.40
N PHE A 325 30.54 18.94 -5.61
CA PHE A 325 29.81 17.69 -5.87
C PHE A 325 30.74 16.50 -6.07
N LYS A 326 30.25 15.32 -5.71
CA LYS A 326 30.84 14.01 -6.02
C LYS A 326 30.59 13.72 -7.52
N HIS A 327 31.66 13.62 -8.31
CA HIS A 327 31.56 13.53 -9.77
C HIS A 327 30.86 12.25 -10.25
N ASP A 328 31.09 11.14 -9.56
CA ASP A 328 30.47 9.83 -9.78
C ASP A 328 28.95 9.83 -9.55
N MET A 329 28.42 10.82 -8.85
CA MET A 329 26.99 10.98 -8.58
C MET A 329 26.27 11.91 -9.56
N ILE A 330 26.97 12.51 -10.54
CA ILE A 330 26.34 13.40 -11.52
C ILE A 330 25.64 12.56 -12.58
N SER A 331 24.32 12.75 -12.76
CA SER A 331 23.53 12.00 -13.74
C SER A 331 22.35 12.81 -14.29
N ASN A 332 22.15 12.75 -15.61
CA ASN A 332 21.04 13.42 -16.30
C ASN A 332 19.82 12.49 -16.53
N THR A 333 19.79 11.34 -15.85
CA THR A 333 18.82 10.26 -16.16
C THR A 333 17.61 10.21 -15.22
N CYS A 334 17.77 10.52 -13.93
CA CYS A 334 16.68 10.37 -12.95
C CYS A 334 15.98 11.65 -12.52
N MET A 335 16.71 12.77 -12.46
CA MET A 335 16.22 13.99 -11.83
C MET A 335 15.00 14.53 -12.60
N LYS A 336 13.89 14.80 -11.89
CA LYS A 336 12.74 15.51 -12.50
C LYS A 336 13.27 16.80 -13.14
N PRO A 337 12.91 17.11 -14.41
CA PRO A 337 11.67 16.73 -15.08
C PRO A 337 11.66 15.37 -15.81
N LYS A 338 12.72 14.57 -15.74
CA LYS A 338 12.68 13.21 -16.32
C LYS A 338 11.60 12.36 -15.63
N PRO A 339 10.85 11.53 -16.38
CA PRO A 339 9.74 10.73 -15.83
C PRO A 339 10.21 9.46 -15.08
N LYS A 340 11.53 9.22 -15.00
CA LYS A 340 12.10 7.96 -14.50
C LYS A 340 11.55 7.53 -13.14
N LEU A 341 11.51 8.44 -12.15
CA LEU A 341 10.99 8.14 -10.81
C LEU A 341 9.50 7.73 -10.83
N LEU A 342 8.68 8.37 -11.66
CA LEU A 342 7.25 8.06 -11.79
C LEU A 342 7.08 6.67 -12.45
N ILE A 343 7.81 6.41 -13.54
CA ILE A 343 7.77 5.14 -14.26
C ILE A 343 8.24 3.99 -13.38
N GLU A 344 9.31 4.17 -12.61
CA GLU A 344 9.83 3.15 -11.69
C GLU A 344 8.82 2.81 -10.59
N LEU A 345 8.12 3.82 -10.03
CA LEU A 345 7.03 3.58 -9.09
C LEU A 345 5.88 2.79 -9.71
N LEU A 346 5.40 3.20 -10.88
CA LEU A 346 4.31 2.50 -11.57
C LEU A 346 4.68 1.04 -11.85
N LYS A 347 5.91 0.78 -12.32
CA LYS A 347 6.42 -0.58 -12.55
C LYS A 347 6.52 -1.38 -11.25
N ARG A 348 7.12 -0.81 -10.20
CA ARG A 348 7.29 -1.46 -8.90
C ARG A 348 5.94 -1.87 -8.29
N GLU A 349 4.94 -1.02 -8.45
CA GLU A 349 3.58 -1.22 -7.95
C GLU A 349 2.69 -2.01 -8.92
N LYS A 350 3.21 -2.41 -10.09
CA LYS A 350 2.49 -3.12 -11.16
C LYS A 350 1.24 -2.37 -11.66
N LEU A 351 1.31 -1.04 -11.64
CA LEU A 351 0.27 -0.14 -12.09
C LEU A 351 0.42 0.09 -13.60
N THR A 352 -0.13 -0.85 -14.37
CA THR A 352 0.03 -0.92 -15.83
C THR A 352 -1.25 -0.68 -16.60
N ASP A 353 -2.37 -0.45 -15.92
CA ASP A 353 -3.66 -0.17 -16.57
C ASP A 353 -3.58 1.19 -17.30
N PRO A 354 -3.74 1.24 -18.63
CA PRO A 354 -3.68 2.47 -19.40
C PRO A 354 -4.82 3.46 -19.06
N LYS A 355 -5.87 3.00 -18.36
CA LYS A 355 -6.98 3.86 -17.88
C LYS A 355 -6.63 4.63 -16.60
N LEU A 356 -5.46 4.37 -16.00
CA LEU A 356 -5.02 5.09 -14.81
C LEU A 356 -4.86 6.57 -15.10
N LYS A 357 -5.45 7.39 -14.23
CA LYS A 357 -5.32 8.84 -14.29
C LYS A 357 -4.17 9.29 -13.41
N LEU A 358 -3.16 9.88 -14.03
CA LEU A 358 -1.92 10.27 -13.37
C LEU A 358 -1.91 11.77 -13.07
N TYR A 359 -1.61 12.13 -11.83
CA TYR A 359 -1.45 13.50 -11.37
C TYR A 359 -0.07 13.68 -10.72
N MET A 360 0.55 14.85 -10.90
CA MET A 360 1.73 15.27 -10.13
C MET A 360 1.44 16.61 -9.45
N VAL A 361 1.59 16.65 -8.13
CA VAL A 361 1.52 17.88 -7.33
C VAL A 361 2.94 18.30 -6.97
N GLY A 362 3.32 19.52 -7.31
CA GLY A 362 4.68 20.03 -7.03
C GLY A 362 4.73 21.56 -6.97
N ASP A 363 5.79 22.11 -6.39
CA ASP A 363 5.99 23.56 -6.28
C ASP A 363 6.77 24.14 -7.47
N ARG A 364 7.43 23.29 -8.26
CA ARG A 364 8.26 23.71 -9.40
C ARG A 364 7.71 23.22 -10.72
N PHE A 365 7.99 23.96 -11.78
CA PHE A 365 7.61 23.56 -13.13
C PHE A 365 8.31 22.26 -13.59
N SER A 366 9.48 21.93 -13.02
CA SER A 366 10.12 20.63 -13.24
C SER A 366 9.27 19.44 -12.83
N ASP A 367 8.45 19.58 -11.78
CA ASP A 367 7.53 18.54 -11.33
C ASP A 367 6.39 18.36 -12.32
N ILE A 368 5.82 19.49 -12.76
CA ILE A 368 4.75 19.54 -13.74
C ILE A 368 5.19 18.91 -15.06
N LYS A 369 6.39 19.24 -15.55
CA LYS A 369 6.98 18.59 -16.75
C LYS A 369 7.13 17.08 -16.57
N ALA A 370 7.48 16.59 -15.37
CA ALA A 370 7.58 15.15 -15.13
C ALA A 370 6.22 14.45 -15.28
N ALA A 371 5.12 15.08 -14.85
CA ALA A 371 3.76 14.60 -15.10
C ALA A 371 3.42 14.55 -16.60
N LEU A 372 3.70 15.63 -17.32
CA LEU A 372 3.41 15.73 -18.75
C LEU A 372 4.18 14.66 -19.55
N ASN A 373 5.42 14.36 -19.16
CA ASN A 373 6.25 13.31 -19.77
C ASN A 373 5.72 11.87 -19.56
N VAL A 374 4.71 11.67 -18.70
CA VAL A 374 3.98 10.40 -18.55
C VAL A 374 2.50 10.52 -18.96
N CYS A 375 2.16 11.52 -19.78
CA CYS A 375 0.78 11.82 -20.20
C CYS A 375 -0.18 12.08 -19.03
N GLY A 376 0.35 12.54 -17.88
CA GLY A 376 -0.42 12.92 -16.71
C GLY A 376 -0.77 14.40 -16.68
N LYS A 377 -1.53 14.79 -15.65
CA LYS A 377 -1.86 16.19 -15.33
C LYS A 377 -0.95 16.71 -14.23
N GLY A 378 -0.60 18.00 -14.31
CA GLY A 378 0.17 18.68 -13.28
C GLY A 378 -0.68 19.61 -12.43
N ILE A 379 -0.38 19.69 -11.14
CA ILE A 379 -0.95 20.68 -10.23
C ILE A 379 0.20 21.42 -9.56
N LEU A 380 0.39 22.67 -9.96
CA LEU A 380 1.41 23.55 -9.42
C LEU A 380 0.89 24.19 -8.13
N VAL A 381 1.63 24.01 -7.05
CA VAL A 381 1.37 24.62 -5.73
C VAL A 381 2.55 25.53 -5.38
N PRO A 382 2.57 26.80 -5.83
CA PRO A 382 3.75 27.64 -5.74
C PRO A 382 4.16 27.88 -4.28
N PHE A 383 5.34 27.37 -3.89
CA PHE A 383 5.88 27.64 -2.57
C PHE A 383 6.21 29.13 -2.42
N GLN A 384 5.62 29.79 -1.42
CA GLN A 384 5.79 31.22 -1.13
C GLN A 384 5.49 32.15 -2.34
N ASN A 385 4.53 31.79 -3.20
CA ASN A 385 4.10 32.60 -4.35
C ASN A 385 5.23 33.00 -5.32
N LYS A 386 6.21 32.12 -5.54
CA LYS A 386 7.26 32.35 -6.54
C LYS A 386 6.66 32.53 -7.95
N LYS A 387 6.47 33.79 -8.37
CA LYS A 387 5.90 34.18 -9.69
C LYS A 387 6.59 33.49 -10.86
N LYS A 388 7.91 33.28 -10.78
CA LYS A 388 8.71 32.61 -11.81
C LYS A 388 8.21 31.21 -12.16
N GLU A 389 7.73 30.43 -11.18
CA GLU A 389 7.24 29.07 -11.44
C GLU A 389 5.86 29.09 -12.13
N ILE A 390 5.05 30.09 -11.84
CA ILE A 390 3.74 30.32 -12.49
C ILE A 390 3.96 30.75 -13.94
N GLU A 391 4.86 31.72 -14.16
CA GLU A 391 5.21 32.24 -15.49
C GLU A 391 5.89 31.19 -16.38
N ALA A 392 6.59 30.22 -15.78
CA ALA A 392 7.23 29.14 -16.50
C ALA A 392 6.23 28.14 -17.13
N VAL A 393 4.95 28.14 -16.72
CA VAL A 393 3.91 27.27 -17.29
C VAL A 393 3.49 27.81 -18.67
N PRO A 394 3.77 27.10 -19.77
CA PRO A 394 3.41 27.58 -21.10
C PRO A 394 1.89 27.64 -21.27
N ARG A 395 1.41 28.68 -21.98
CA ARG A 395 -0.03 28.91 -22.21
C ARG A 395 -0.76 27.74 -22.88
N ASN A 396 -0.03 26.86 -23.56
CA ASN A 396 -0.58 25.72 -24.28
C ASN A 396 -0.97 24.54 -23.36
N PHE A 397 -0.59 24.58 -22.07
CA PHE A 397 -0.89 23.52 -21.10
C PHE A 397 -2.09 23.83 -20.18
N LYS A 398 -2.92 24.84 -20.52
CA LYS A 398 -4.03 25.30 -19.66
C LYS A 398 -5.04 24.22 -19.24
N HIS A 399 -5.19 23.14 -20.02
CA HIS A 399 -6.13 22.04 -19.72
C HIS A 399 -5.50 20.87 -18.97
N THR A 400 -4.17 20.81 -18.89
CA THR A 400 -3.41 19.72 -18.26
C THR A 400 -2.66 20.18 -17.02
N VAL A 401 -2.53 21.49 -16.81
CA VAL A 401 -1.86 22.09 -15.66
C VAL A 401 -2.81 23.03 -14.92
N HIS A 402 -2.98 22.78 -13.63
CA HIS A 402 -3.75 23.63 -12.73
C HIS A 402 -2.83 24.29 -11.72
N ILE A 403 -3.18 25.50 -11.27
CA ILE A 403 -2.41 26.22 -10.25
C ILE A 403 -3.32 26.40 -9.04
N THR A 404 -2.84 25.99 -7.86
CA THR A 404 -3.60 26.11 -6.61
C THR A 404 -2.80 26.83 -5.53
N LYS A 405 -3.50 27.33 -4.51
CA LYS A 405 -2.89 28.11 -3.42
C LYS A 405 -2.15 27.23 -2.42
N ASN A 406 -2.64 26.01 -2.19
CA ASN A 406 -2.08 25.06 -1.22
C ASN A 406 -2.38 23.61 -1.65
N PHE A 407 -1.87 22.65 -0.88
CA PHE A 407 -2.01 21.22 -1.13
C PHE A 407 -3.47 20.72 -0.96
N LEU A 408 -4.24 21.28 -0.03
CA LEU A 408 -5.64 20.91 0.15
C LEU A 408 -6.50 21.28 -1.07
N ASP A 409 -6.27 22.47 -1.63
CA ASP A 409 -6.93 22.89 -2.85
C ASP A 409 -6.50 22.05 -4.07
N ALA A 410 -5.24 21.61 -4.11
CA ALA A 410 -4.78 20.64 -5.11
C ALA A 410 -5.58 19.33 -5.01
N ALA A 411 -5.71 18.77 -3.81
CA ALA A 411 -6.50 17.56 -3.57
C ALA A 411 -7.96 17.73 -4.00
N ARG A 412 -8.61 18.85 -3.67
CA ARG A 412 -10.00 19.15 -4.07
C ARG A 412 -10.15 19.20 -5.59
N ILE A 413 -9.21 19.82 -6.31
CA ILE A 413 -9.26 19.90 -7.77
C ILE A 413 -9.12 18.51 -8.40
N ILE A 414 -8.20 17.67 -7.92
CA ILE A 414 -8.06 16.27 -8.38
C ILE A 414 -9.42 15.57 -8.24
N LEU A 415 -10.06 15.67 -7.08
CA LEU A 415 -11.32 14.98 -6.85
C LEU A 415 -12.47 15.55 -7.69
N LYS A 416 -12.53 16.87 -7.88
CA LYS A 416 -13.56 17.52 -8.71
C LYS A 416 -13.50 17.06 -10.17
N HIS A 417 -12.30 16.97 -10.75
CA HIS A 417 -12.16 16.49 -12.14
C HIS A 417 -12.63 15.05 -12.34
N GLU A 418 -12.60 14.25 -11.27
CA GLU A 418 -12.82 12.82 -11.36
C GLU A 418 -14.21 12.39 -10.91
N HIS A 419 -14.87 13.20 -10.08
CA HIS A 419 -16.21 12.89 -9.56
C HIS A 419 -17.34 13.67 -10.24
N GLY A 420 -17.04 14.57 -11.18
CA GLY A 420 -18.04 15.21 -12.04
C GLY A 420 -19.23 15.79 -11.26
N ASN A 421 -19.03 16.96 -10.65
CA ASN A 421 -20.15 17.86 -10.35
C ASN A 421 -20.24 18.90 -11.46
#